data_AF-A0ABD5T6S6-F1
#
_entry.id   AF-A0ABD5T6S6-F1
#
_cell.length_a   1.000
_cell.length_b   1.000
_cell.length_c   1.000
_cell.angle_alpha   90.00
_cell.angle_beta   90.00
_cell.angle_gamma   90.00
#
_symmetry.space_group_name_H-M   'P 1'
#
loop_
_entity.id
_entity.type
_entity.pdbx_description
1 polymer ?
#
loop_
_entity_poly.entity_id
_entity_poly.type
_entity_poly.pdbx_seq_one_letter_code
_entity_poly.pdbx_strand_id
1 'polypeptide(L)'
;GGVHPATMHIVDDFLAAGTQIKTERPGKAHGVVPVDSIDGPTVRLANGEVRQIDDPEEAKAVRNGIEKVLDLGEYLVNYGEFIENNHALAPASYVYEWWVQEFEAAGADVQALSDDPHVDLEHPSVEAALDWADAYDCPLHPEYTYLWHDVSVETFETLADAVAGG
;
A
#
# COMPACT_ATOMS: atom_id res chain seq x y z
N GLY A 1 -3.34 16.10 -0.28
CA GLY A 1 -2.51 14.95 0.11
C GLY A 1 -3.50 13.87 0.25
N GLY A 2 -3.42 12.87 -0.62
CA GLY A 2 -4.40 11.81 -0.64
C GLY A 2 -4.20 10.94 0.60
N VAL A 3 -5.28 10.64 1.28
CA VAL A 3 -5.32 9.70 2.40
C VAL A 3 -6.50 8.79 2.16
N HIS A 4 -6.33 7.51 2.46
CA HIS A 4 -7.40 6.55 2.32
C HIS A 4 -8.57 6.85 3.29
N PRO A 5 -9.85 6.80 2.87
CA PRO A 5 -10.97 7.12 3.77
C PRO A 5 -11.12 6.13 4.94
N ALA A 6 -10.68 4.87 4.79
CA ALA A 6 -10.62 3.94 5.92
C ALA A 6 -9.67 4.45 7.02
N THR A 7 -8.50 4.98 6.63
CA THR A 7 -7.55 5.62 7.57
C THR A 7 -8.20 6.77 8.29
N MET A 8 -8.95 7.64 7.58
CA MET A 8 -9.67 8.76 8.18
C MET A 8 -10.61 8.32 9.30
N HIS A 9 -11.40 7.26 9.07
CA HIS A 9 -12.33 6.73 10.07
C HIS A 9 -11.61 6.06 11.26
N ILE A 10 -10.51 5.37 11.00
CA ILE A 10 -9.73 4.67 12.04
C ILE A 10 -9.01 5.64 12.97
N VAL A 11 -8.58 6.80 12.48
CA VAL A 11 -8.00 7.89 13.30
C VAL A 11 -9.06 8.82 13.88
N ASP A 12 -10.22 8.26 14.22
CA ASP A 12 -11.34 8.96 14.85
C ASP A 12 -11.87 10.18 14.09
N ASP A 13 -11.81 10.15 12.74
CA ASP A 13 -12.24 11.24 11.87
C ASP A 13 -11.47 12.57 12.13
N PHE A 14 -10.31 12.49 12.80
CA PHE A 14 -9.43 13.64 13.00
C PHE A 14 -8.84 14.13 11.68
N LEU A 15 -8.46 13.17 10.82
CA LEU A 15 -8.20 13.41 9.41
C LEU A 15 -9.53 13.33 8.67
N ALA A 16 -9.91 14.41 7.99
CA ALA A 16 -11.12 14.50 7.21
C ALA A 16 -10.88 15.36 5.97
N ALA A 17 -11.78 15.29 5.00
CA ALA A 17 -11.71 16.13 3.81
C ALA A 17 -11.64 17.62 4.20
N GLY A 18 -10.59 18.30 3.74
CA GLY A 18 -10.35 19.71 4.05
C GLY A 18 -9.60 19.98 5.35
N THR A 19 -9.32 18.96 6.19
CA THR A 19 -8.41 19.10 7.33
C THR A 19 -7.00 19.44 6.82
N GLN A 20 -6.36 20.44 7.44
CA GLN A 20 -4.97 20.74 7.17
C GLN A 20 -4.07 20.02 8.18
N ILE A 21 -3.17 19.18 7.68
CA ILE A 21 -2.11 18.56 8.48
C ILE A 21 -0.79 19.31 8.30
N LYS A 22 0.06 19.28 9.33
CA LYS A 22 1.44 19.72 9.24
C LYS A 22 2.30 18.51 8.85
N THR A 23 3.13 18.69 7.84
CA THR A 23 4.01 17.66 7.29
C THR A 23 5.46 18.01 7.57
N GLU A 24 6.31 17.01 7.76
CA GLU A 24 7.77 17.22 7.84
C GLU A 24 8.37 17.43 6.44
N ARG A 25 7.86 16.71 5.44
CA ARG A 25 8.28 16.75 4.03
C ARG A 25 7.07 16.52 3.11
N PRO A 26 7.10 16.99 1.85
CA PRO A 26 8.03 17.95 1.26
C PRO A 26 7.70 19.42 1.58
N GLY A 27 6.49 19.70 2.08
CA GLY A 27 6.01 21.05 2.42
C GLY A 27 5.73 21.23 3.91
N LYS A 28 5.26 22.43 4.30
CA LYS A 28 4.93 22.77 5.70
C LYS A 28 3.54 22.32 6.13
N ALA A 29 2.63 22.17 5.18
CA ALA A 29 1.25 21.76 5.45
C ALA A 29 0.63 21.19 4.18
N HIS A 30 -0.31 20.28 4.36
CA HIS A 30 -1.10 19.71 3.27
C HIS A 30 -2.57 19.66 3.66
N GLY A 31 -3.47 20.02 2.74
CA GLY A 31 -4.89 19.70 2.86
C GLY A 31 -5.14 18.22 2.56
N VAL A 32 -5.91 17.56 3.41
CA VAL A 32 -6.31 16.16 3.27
C VAL A 32 -7.46 16.04 2.27
N VAL A 33 -7.34 15.10 1.34
CA VAL A 33 -8.35 14.76 0.32
C VAL A 33 -8.53 13.24 0.33
N PRO A 34 -9.76 12.71 0.29
CA PRO A 34 -9.98 11.27 0.21
C PRO A 34 -9.54 10.72 -1.14
N VAL A 35 -8.79 9.61 -1.12
CA VAL A 35 -8.39 8.83 -2.29
C VAL A 35 -8.56 7.36 -1.94
N ASP A 36 -9.46 6.66 -2.64
CA ASP A 36 -9.87 5.28 -2.37
C ASP A 36 -9.16 4.24 -3.25
N SER A 37 -8.25 4.68 -4.12
CA SER A 37 -7.41 3.81 -4.96
C SER A 37 -6.03 3.49 -4.37
N ILE A 38 -5.74 3.97 -3.17
CA ILE A 38 -4.46 3.76 -2.47
C ILE A 38 -4.69 2.88 -1.25
N ASP A 39 -3.65 2.22 -0.76
CA ASP A 39 -3.83 1.26 0.34
C ASP A 39 -4.28 1.94 1.64
N GLY A 40 -5.25 1.29 2.30
CA GLY A 40 -5.77 1.64 3.61
C GLY A 40 -4.87 1.17 4.76
N PRO A 41 -5.31 1.37 6.01
CA PRO A 41 -4.51 1.04 7.17
C PRO A 41 -4.50 -0.47 7.44
N THR A 42 -3.38 -0.95 7.98
CA THR A 42 -3.28 -2.31 8.52
C THR A 42 -3.47 -2.27 10.04
N VAL A 43 -4.40 -3.09 10.55
CA VAL A 43 -4.78 -3.11 11.96
C VAL A 43 -4.73 -4.51 12.54
N ARG A 44 -4.56 -4.59 13.87
CA ARG A 44 -4.79 -5.78 14.68
C ARG A 44 -6.09 -5.61 15.47
N LEU A 45 -7.01 -6.55 15.30
CA LEU A 45 -8.27 -6.61 16.05
C LEU A 45 -8.07 -7.30 17.41
N ALA A 46 -8.99 -7.08 18.34
CA ALA A 46 -8.93 -7.66 19.70
C ALA A 46 -8.99 -9.19 19.73
N ASN A 47 -9.41 -9.85 18.65
CA ASN A 47 -9.36 -11.31 18.47
C ASN A 47 -7.96 -11.81 18.03
N GLY A 48 -7.01 -10.92 17.77
CA GLY A 48 -5.66 -11.21 17.28
C GLY A 48 -5.51 -11.21 15.75
N GLU A 49 -6.60 -11.07 15.00
CA GLU A 49 -6.58 -10.99 13.54
C GLU A 49 -5.85 -9.73 13.08
N VAL A 50 -4.97 -9.88 12.09
CA VAL A 50 -4.29 -8.77 11.41
C VAL A 50 -4.81 -8.69 9.99
N ARG A 51 -5.22 -7.50 9.56
CA ARG A 51 -5.72 -7.26 8.20
C ARG A 51 -5.57 -5.81 7.77
N GLN A 52 -5.41 -5.62 6.47
CA GLN A 52 -5.54 -4.33 5.79
C GLN A 52 -7.03 -4.02 5.58
N ILE A 53 -7.41 -2.75 5.65
CA ILE A 53 -8.80 -2.29 5.51
C ILE A 53 -8.89 -1.24 4.39
N ASP A 54 -9.31 -1.68 3.21
CA ASP A 54 -9.46 -0.81 2.03
C ASP A 54 -10.93 -0.42 1.77
N ASP A 55 -11.87 -0.92 2.57
CA ASP A 55 -13.27 -0.48 2.54
C ASP A 55 -13.57 0.50 3.70
N PRO A 56 -13.96 1.77 3.41
CA PRO A 56 -14.35 2.73 4.44
C PRO A 56 -15.55 2.30 5.29
N GLU A 57 -16.47 1.49 4.75
CA GLU A 57 -17.60 0.98 5.53
C GLU A 57 -17.17 -0.13 6.49
N GLU A 58 -16.26 -1.01 6.07
CA GLU A 58 -15.60 -1.95 6.95
C GLU A 58 -14.88 -1.23 8.10
N ALA A 59 -14.11 -0.18 7.79
CA ALA A 59 -13.37 0.60 8.80
C ALA A 59 -14.28 1.09 9.92
N LYS A 60 -15.48 1.59 9.60
CA LYS A 60 -16.48 2.00 10.59
C LYS A 60 -17.00 0.84 11.43
N ALA A 61 -17.23 -0.31 10.78
CA ALA A 61 -17.78 -1.50 11.44
C ALA A 61 -16.78 -2.08 12.46
N VAL A 62 -15.49 -2.12 12.12
CA VAL A 62 -14.46 -2.76 12.95
C VAL A 62 -13.74 -1.80 13.91
N ARG A 63 -13.90 -0.47 13.75
CA ARG A 63 -13.20 0.57 14.54
C ARG A 63 -13.14 0.29 16.04
N ASN A 64 -14.28 -0.07 16.65
CA ASN A 64 -14.36 -0.31 18.10
C ASN A 64 -13.64 -1.60 18.55
N GLY A 65 -13.36 -2.52 17.62
CA GLY A 65 -12.65 -3.78 17.86
C GLY A 65 -11.16 -3.72 17.54
N ILE A 66 -10.64 -2.58 17.08
CA ILE A 66 -9.21 -2.39 16.81
C ILE A 66 -8.45 -2.33 18.13
N GLU A 67 -7.52 -3.25 18.32
CA GLU A 67 -6.59 -3.26 19.45
C GLU A 67 -5.37 -2.39 19.16
N LYS A 68 -4.86 -2.43 17.92
CA LYS A 68 -3.67 -1.69 17.50
C LYS A 68 -3.72 -1.35 16.01
N VAL A 69 -3.38 -0.11 15.67
CA VAL A 69 -3.03 0.27 14.29
C VAL A 69 -1.56 -0.08 14.07
N LEU A 70 -1.28 -0.93 13.09
CA LEU A 70 0.08 -1.37 12.75
C LEU A 70 0.70 -0.44 11.72
N ASP A 71 -0.07 -0.07 10.71
CA ASP A 71 0.29 0.86 9.65
C ASP A 71 -0.91 1.76 9.30
N LEU A 72 -0.68 3.01 8.91
CA LEU A 72 -1.74 3.98 8.59
C LEU A 72 -2.21 3.91 7.13
N GLY A 73 -1.57 3.10 6.30
CA GLY A 73 -1.79 3.04 4.87
C GLY A 73 -1.01 4.12 4.14
N GLU A 74 -1.35 4.29 2.87
CA GLU A 74 -0.63 5.16 1.96
C GLU A 74 -0.97 6.65 2.14
N TYR A 75 0.00 7.48 1.78
CA TYR A 75 -0.14 8.93 1.74
C TYR A 75 0.32 9.46 0.39
N LEU A 76 -0.66 9.83 -0.45
CA LEU A 76 -0.40 10.29 -1.81
C LEU A 76 0.07 11.76 -1.80
N VAL A 77 1.32 11.96 -2.20
CA VAL A 77 1.95 13.28 -2.33
C VAL A 77 2.11 13.63 -3.80
N ASN A 78 1.59 14.78 -4.20
CA ASN A 78 1.81 15.27 -5.56
C ASN A 78 3.28 15.65 -5.79
N TYR A 79 3.85 15.25 -6.93
CA TYR A 79 5.21 15.62 -7.32
C TYR A 79 5.48 17.14 -7.31
N GLY A 80 4.49 17.94 -7.69
CA GLY A 80 4.56 19.41 -7.69
C GLY A 80 4.91 19.99 -6.32
N GLU A 81 4.50 19.34 -5.22
CA GLU A 81 4.86 19.78 -3.86
C GLU A 81 6.38 19.75 -3.63
N PHE A 82 7.10 18.78 -4.21
CA PHE A 82 8.57 18.72 -4.11
C PHE A 82 9.23 19.85 -4.91
N ILE A 83 8.71 20.14 -6.11
CA ILE A 83 9.22 21.22 -6.96
C ILE A 83 8.96 22.59 -6.33
N GLU A 84 7.74 22.86 -5.87
CA GLU A 84 7.35 24.14 -5.29
C GLU A 84 8.13 24.45 -4.01
N ASN A 85 8.39 23.45 -3.17
CA ASN A 85 9.14 23.61 -1.94
C ASN A 85 10.66 23.45 -2.11
N ASN A 86 11.15 23.21 -3.34
CA ASN A 86 12.56 22.93 -3.64
C ASN A 86 13.15 21.85 -2.72
N HIS A 87 12.38 20.79 -2.49
CA HIS A 87 12.76 19.66 -1.65
C HIS A 87 13.23 18.50 -2.55
N ALA A 88 14.31 17.82 -2.15
CA ALA A 88 14.73 16.61 -2.84
C ALA A 88 13.64 15.53 -2.78
N LEU A 89 13.50 14.75 -3.84
CA LEU A 89 12.60 13.60 -3.85
C LEU A 89 13.00 12.61 -2.75
N ALA A 90 12.00 12.17 -1.99
CA ALA A 90 12.16 11.01 -1.13
C ALA A 90 12.21 9.75 -2.02
N PRO A 91 12.86 8.66 -1.56
CA PRO A 91 12.68 7.35 -2.17
C PRO A 91 11.18 7.04 -2.27
N ALA A 92 10.72 6.63 -3.46
CA ALA A 92 9.34 6.21 -3.66
C ALA A 92 9.15 4.80 -3.11
N SER A 93 7.93 4.52 -2.62
CA SER A 93 7.48 3.15 -2.39
C SER A 93 7.39 2.41 -3.73
N TYR A 94 7.52 1.09 -3.68
CA TYR A 94 7.31 0.24 -4.85
C TYR A 94 5.81 0.02 -5.03
N VAL A 95 5.23 0.73 -6.00
CA VAL A 95 3.78 0.79 -6.26
C VAL A 95 3.43 0.19 -7.62
N TYR A 96 2.15 -0.07 -7.85
CA TYR A 96 1.64 -0.64 -9.09
C TYR A 96 2.14 0.11 -10.33
N GLU A 97 2.11 1.44 -10.33
CA GLU A 97 2.51 2.25 -11.48
C GLU A 97 4.01 2.18 -11.79
N TRP A 98 4.85 1.86 -10.79
CA TRP A 98 6.25 1.53 -11.03
C TRP A 98 6.34 0.11 -11.59
N TRP A 99 5.74 -0.87 -10.91
CA TRP A 99 5.79 -2.26 -11.32
C TRP A 99 5.36 -2.46 -12.78
N VAL A 100 4.29 -1.81 -13.24
CA VAL A 100 3.83 -1.87 -14.65
C VAL A 100 4.93 -1.46 -15.64
N GLN A 101 5.72 -0.44 -15.32
CA GLN A 101 6.82 0.00 -16.20
C GLN A 101 7.95 -1.02 -16.24
N GLU A 102 8.25 -1.67 -15.11
CA GLU A 102 9.25 -2.75 -15.07
C GLU A 102 8.75 -4.01 -15.76
N PHE A 103 7.46 -4.30 -15.66
CA PHE A 103 6.81 -5.43 -16.31
C PHE A 103 6.80 -5.25 -17.84
N GLU A 104 6.47 -4.06 -18.33
CA GLU A 104 6.59 -3.70 -19.75
C GLU A 104 8.06 -3.78 -20.23
N ALA A 105 9.00 -3.26 -19.44
CA ALA A 105 10.43 -3.30 -19.76
C ALA A 105 10.99 -4.74 -19.80
N ALA A 106 10.41 -5.65 -19.03
CA ALA A 106 10.70 -7.09 -19.05
C ALA A 106 10.11 -7.81 -20.27
N GLY A 107 9.31 -7.11 -21.08
CA GLY A 107 8.76 -7.61 -22.35
C GLY A 107 7.32 -8.10 -22.28
N ALA A 108 6.61 -7.84 -21.19
CA ALA A 108 5.17 -8.09 -21.11
C ALA A 108 4.38 -7.11 -21.99
N ASP A 109 3.36 -7.64 -22.68
CA ASP A 109 2.40 -6.81 -23.41
C ASP A 109 1.35 -6.27 -22.42
N VAL A 110 1.74 -5.25 -21.66
CA VAL A 110 0.90 -4.60 -20.65
C VAL A 110 -0.41 -4.09 -21.24
N GLN A 111 -0.38 -3.56 -22.47
CA GLN A 111 -1.59 -3.08 -23.13
C GLN A 111 -2.56 -4.23 -23.41
N ALA A 112 -2.07 -5.34 -23.96
CA ALA A 112 -2.91 -6.51 -24.22
C ALA A 112 -3.49 -7.11 -22.92
N LEU A 113 -2.70 -7.15 -21.85
CA LEU A 113 -3.16 -7.62 -20.54
C LEU A 113 -4.22 -6.68 -19.94
N SER A 114 -4.01 -5.36 -20.05
CA SER A 114 -4.97 -4.35 -19.54
C SER A 114 -6.29 -4.35 -20.33
N ASP A 115 -6.26 -4.71 -21.61
CA ASP A 115 -7.44 -4.79 -22.47
C ASP A 115 -8.21 -6.11 -22.31
N ASP A 116 -7.64 -7.13 -21.64
CA ASP A 116 -8.29 -8.40 -21.38
C ASP A 116 -9.22 -8.32 -20.15
N PRO A 117 -10.55 -8.44 -20.30
CA PRO A 117 -11.49 -8.35 -19.18
C PRO A 117 -11.39 -9.52 -18.18
N HIS A 118 -10.57 -10.54 -18.47
CA HIS A 118 -10.31 -11.66 -17.56
C HIS A 118 -9.03 -11.47 -16.75
N VAL A 119 -8.28 -10.40 -16.97
CA VAL A 119 -7.06 -10.06 -16.25
C VAL A 119 -7.33 -8.83 -15.41
N ASP A 120 -7.09 -8.95 -14.10
CA ASP A 120 -6.93 -7.80 -13.22
C ASP A 120 -5.44 -7.57 -13.06
N LEU A 121 -4.92 -6.54 -13.73
CA LEU A 121 -3.48 -6.25 -13.72
C LEU A 121 -3.08 -5.51 -12.44
N GLU A 122 -4.00 -4.74 -11.86
CA GLU A 122 -3.79 -3.93 -10.66
C GLU A 122 -4.01 -4.74 -9.39
N HIS A 123 -4.96 -5.69 -9.41
CA HIS A 123 -5.23 -6.62 -8.32
C HIS A 123 -5.21 -8.09 -8.77
N PRO A 124 -4.07 -8.61 -9.26
CA PRO A 124 -3.97 -9.97 -9.76
C PRO A 124 -4.09 -11.00 -8.64
N SER A 125 -4.42 -12.25 -8.97
CA SER A 125 -4.28 -13.35 -8.01
C SER A 125 -2.80 -13.64 -7.73
N VAL A 126 -2.50 -14.24 -6.58
CA VAL A 126 -1.13 -14.59 -6.21
C VAL A 126 -0.49 -15.55 -7.22
N GLU A 127 -1.27 -16.45 -7.80
CA GLU A 127 -0.81 -17.37 -8.84
C GLU A 127 -0.40 -16.60 -10.11
N ALA A 128 -1.22 -15.65 -10.55
CA ALA A 128 -0.90 -14.83 -11.72
C ALA A 128 0.35 -13.96 -11.49
N ALA A 129 0.46 -13.34 -10.31
CA ALA A 129 1.62 -12.53 -9.96
C ALA A 129 2.93 -13.34 -9.94
N LEU A 130 2.90 -14.57 -9.43
CA LEU A 130 4.05 -15.48 -9.44
C LEU A 130 4.37 -15.96 -10.86
N ASP A 131 3.36 -16.36 -11.64
CA ASP A 131 3.54 -16.80 -13.02
C ASP A 131 4.16 -15.70 -13.89
N TRP A 132 3.76 -14.43 -13.69
CA TRP A 132 4.34 -13.29 -14.38
C TRP A 132 5.78 -13.03 -13.97
N ALA A 133 6.07 -13.04 -12.66
CA ALA A 133 7.43 -12.86 -12.16
C ALA A 133 8.40 -13.91 -12.75
N ASP A 134 7.99 -15.18 -12.78
CA ASP A 134 8.80 -16.27 -13.34
C ASP A 134 8.92 -16.21 -14.87
N ALA A 135 7.83 -15.90 -15.58
CA ALA A 135 7.81 -15.91 -17.04
C ALA A 135 8.58 -14.74 -17.66
N TYR A 136 8.54 -13.57 -17.02
CA TYR A 136 9.13 -12.34 -17.54
C TYR A 136 10.43 -11.94 -16.84
N ASP A 137 10.84 -12.62 -15.76
CA ASP A 137 12.00 -12.23 -14.93
C ASP A 137 11.84 -10.79 -14.41
N CYS A 138 10.62 -10.42 -14.03
CA CYS A 138 10.29 -9.13 -13.43
C CYS A 138 10.15 -9.26 -11.91
N PRO A 139 10.19 -8.15 -11.15
CA PRO A 139 9.88 -8.21 -9.72
C PRO A 139 8.46 -8.69 -9.47
N LEU A 140 8.23 -9.24 -8.27
CA LEU A 140 6.90 -9.63 -7.82
C LEU A 140 5.97 -8.41 -7.73
N HIS A 141 4.69 -8.61 -8.05
CA HIS A 141 3.67 -7.57 -7.94
C HIS A 141 3.64 -6.95 -6.52
N PRO A 142 3.50 -5.61 -6.38
CA PRO A 142 3.58 -4.92 -5.10
C PRO A 142 2.51 -5.37 -4.09
N GLU A 143 1.32 -5.79 -4.53
CA GLU A 143 0.27 -6.34 -3.66
C GLU A 143 0.75 -7.55 -2.82
N TYR A 144 1.73 -8.29 -3.32
CA TYR A 144 2.32 -9.46 -2.64
C TYR A 144 3.70 -9.16 -2.05
N THR A 145 4.08 -7.88 -1.98
CA THR A 145 5.36 -7.43 -1.42
C THR A 145 5.14 -6.80 -0.04
N TYR A 146 5.31 -7.61 1.00
CA TYR A 146 5.17 -7.15 2.38
C TYR A 146 6.30 -6.18 2.82
N LEU A 147 6.11 -5.55 3.99
CA LEU A 147 7.06 -4.65 4.64
C LEU A 147 8.29 -5.39 5.20
N TRP A 148 9.02 -6.11 4.34
CA TRP A 148 10.18 -6.93 4.72
C TRP A 148 11.31 -6.11 5.37
N HIS A 149 11.32 -4.79 5.17
CA HIS A 149 12.29 -3.88 5.80
C HIS A 149 12.04 -3.68 7.31
N ASP A 150 10.86 -4.02 7.82
CA ASP A 150 10.51 -3.90 9.24
C ASP A 150 10.90 -5.13 10.07
N VAL A 151 11.38 -6.20 9.41
CA VAL A 151 11.73 -7.47 10.05
C VAL A 151 13.22 -7.75 9.85
N SER A 152 13.91 -8.16 10.92
CA SER A 152 15.31 -8.60 10.78
C SER A 152 15.38 -9.99 10.14
N VAL A 153 16.48 -10.26 9.43
CA VAL A 153 16.73 -11.59 8.84
C VAL A 153 16.60 -12.71 9.88
N GLU A 154 17.14 -12.51 11.09
CA GLU A 154 17.03 -13.48 12.21
C GLU A 154 15.57 -13.76 12.60
N THR A 155 14.73 -12.72 12.64
CA THR A 155 13.31 -12.86 12.98
C THR A 155 12.57 -13.62 11.88
N PHE A 156 12.88 -13.31 10.62
CA PHE A 156 12.33 -14.02 9.47
C PHE A 156 12.74 -15.50 9.45
N GLU A 157 14.02 -15.81 9.68
CA GLU A 157 14.52 -17.18 9.76
C GLU A 157 13.83 -17.96 10.89
N THR A 158 13.65 -17.33 12.06
CA THR A 158 12.92 -17.93 13.19
C THR A 158 11.47 -18.29 12.81
N LEU A 159 10.79 -17.41 12.08
CA LEU A 159 9.44 -17.67 11.59
C LEU A 159 9.43 -18.80 10.55
N ALA A 160 10.37 -18.78 9.60
CA ALA A 160 10.49 -19.80 8.56
C ALA A 160 10.72 -21.20 9.16
N ASP A 161 11.60 -21.31 10.17
CA ASP A 161 11.86 -22.57 10.89
C ASP A 161 10.61 -23.07 11.62
N ALA A 162 9.85 -22.16 12.26
CA ALA A 162 8.62 -22.52 12.95
C ALA A 162 7.55 -23.05 11.97
N VAL A 163 7.38 -22.40 10.81
CA VAL A 163 6.43 -22.83 9.77
C VAL A 163 6.84 -24.17 9.15
N ALA A 164 8.13 -24.38 8.90
CA ALA A 164 8.65 -25.64 8.37
C ALA A 164 8.54 -26.79 9.39
N GLY A 165 8.61 -26.48 10.68
CA GLY A 165 8.52 -27.43 11.79
C GLY A 165 7.12 -27.95 12.10
N GLY A 166 6.07 -27.16 11.78
CA GLY A 166 4.66 -27.50 12.05
C GLY A 166 4.16 -26.98 13.39
#